data_AF-A0A1M7PSR5-F1
#
_entry.id   AF-A0A1M7PSR5-F1
#
_cell.length_a   1.000
_cell.length_b   1.000
_cell.length_c   1.000
_cell.angle_alpha   90.00
_cell.angle_beta   90.00
_cell.angle_gamma   90.00
#
_symmetry.space_group_name_H-M   'P 1'
#
loop_
_entity.id
_entity.type
_entity.pdbx_description
1 polymer ?
#
loop_
_entity_poly.entity_id
_entity_poly.type
_entity_poly.pdbx_seq_one_letter_code
_entity_poly.pdbx_strand_id
1 'polypeptide(L)' 'MVYSWSEVFNTPVGNEVLVVFEKGGQALADDEGRIAMISGKDLRAGPRHVKWLKSIEIKKIVD' A
#
# COMPACT_ATOMS: atom_id res chain seq x y z
N MET A 1 -4.47 -6.39 -0.71
CA MET A 1 -4.90 -5.16 -1.42
C MET A 1 -4.56 -5.31 -2.89
N VAL A 2 -5.39 -4.81 -3.78
CA VAL A 2 -5.19 -4.91 -5.24
C VAL A 2 -5.50 -3.56 -5.85
N TYR A 3 -4.68 -3.15 -6.80
CA TYR A 3 -4.89 -1.98 -7.64
C TYR A 3 -4.86 -2.41 -9.11
N SER A 4 -5.65 -1.74 -9.94
CA SER A 4 -5.45 -1.78 -11.38
C SER A 4 -4.22 -0.95 -11.78
N TRP A 5 -3.63 -1.28 -12.93
CA TRP A 5 -2.53 -0.50 -13.51
C TRP A 5 -2.91 0.98 -13.67
N SER A 6 -4.13 1.24 -14.14
CA SER A 6 -4.64 2.60 -14.34
C SER A 6 -4.82 3.36 -13.02
N GLU A 7 -5.25 2.72 -11.94
CA GLU A 7 -5.33 3.38 -10.63
C GLU A 7 -3.95 3.84 -10.15
N VAL A 8 -2.93 2.98 -10.28
CA VAL A 8 -1.56 3.30 -9.84
C VAL A 8 -0.91 4.38 -10.70
N PHE A 9 -1.06 4.33 -12.02
CA PHE A 9 -0.27 5.21 -12.91
C PHE A 9 -1.04 6.41 -13.47
N ASN A 10 -2.37 6.34 -13.54
CA ASN A 10 -3.17 7.36 -14.23
C ASN A 10 -4.02 8.19 -13.27
N THR A 11 -3.96 7.93 -11.96
CA THR A 11 -4.72 8.68 -10.95
C THR A 11 -3.81 9.13 -9.79
N PRO A 12 -4.20 10.17 -9.03
CA PRO A 12 -3.44 10.60 -7.85
C PRO A 12 -3.25 9.52 -6.77
N VAL A 13 -4.06 8.44 -6.79
CA VAL A 13 -3.95 7.32 -5.84
C VAL A 13 -2.54 6.73 -5.84
N GLY A 14 -1.88 6.62 -6.99
CA GLY A 14 -0.52 6.10 -7.09
C GLY A 14 0.52 6.86 -6.27
N ASN A 15 0.36 8.19 -6.15
CA ASN A 15 1.26 9.04 -5.37
C ASN A 15 1.09 8.84 -3.85
N GLU A 16 0.08 8.09 -3.46
CA GLU A 16 -0.35 7.92 -2.08
C GLU A 16 -0.25 6.46 -1.63
N VAL A 17 0.21 5.55 -2.51
CA VAL A 17 0.58 4.20 -2.12
C VAL A 17 2.05 4.19 -1.71
N LEU A 18 2.29 4.01 -0.42
CA LEU A 18 3.62 4.06 0.17
C LEU A 18 3.99 2.71 0.75
N VAL A 19 5.21 2.24 0.47
CA VAL A 19 5.86 1.18 1.24
C VAL A 19 6.71 1.86 2.30
N VAL A 20 6.42 1.57 3.57
CA VAL A 20 7.03 2.25 4.71
C VAL A 20 7.75 1.25 5.62
N PHE A 21 8.84 1.72 6.23
CA PHE A 21 9.61 0.99 7.26
C PHE A 21 9.78 1.82 8.54
N GLU A 22 9.43 3.11 8.47
CA GLU A 22 9.49 4.06 9.59
C GLU A 22 8.31 5.04 9.53
N LYS A 23 7.91 5.55 10.70
CA LYS A 23 6.89 6.59 10.87
C LYS A 23 7.36 7.58 11.93
N GLY A 24 7.48 8.85 11.57
CA GLY A 24 7.93 9.90 12.50
C GLY A 24 9.38 9.70 12.97
N GLY A 25 10.25 9.12 12.14
CA GLY A 25 11.65 8.84 12.47
C GLY A 25 11.85 7.67 13.43
N GLN A 26 10.82 6.88 13.69
CA GLN A 26 10.89 5.64 14.46
C GLN A 26 10.52 4.46 13.58
N ALA A 27 11.08 3.29 13.86
CA ALA A 27 10.66 2.03 13.26
C ALA A 27 9.15 1.81 13.47
N LEU A 28 8.54 1.06 12.56
CA LEU A 28 7.13 0.67 12.72
C LEU A 28 6.90 -0.11 14.02
N ALA A 29 5.69 0.02 14.57
CA ALA A 29 5.29 -0.72 15.75
C ALA A 29 5.30 -2.24 15.47
N ASP A 30 5.55 -3.03 16.51
CA ASP A 30 5.68 -4.49 16.39
C ASP A 30 4.46 -5.14 15.74
N ASP A 31 3.26 -4.58 15.93
CA ASP A 31 2.03 -5.11 15.35
C ASP A 31 1.87 -4.78 13.85
N GLU A 32 2.57 -3.77 13.33
CA GLU A 32 2.62 -3.40 11.90
C GLU A 32 3.66 -4.20 11.10
N GLY A 33 4.65 -4.77 11.78
CA GLY A 33 5.77 -5.48 11.18
C GLY A 33 6.87 -4.58 10.63
N ARG A 34 7.95 -5.18 10.10
CA ARG A 34 9.14 -4.42 9.68
C ARG A 34 8.92 -3.53 8.44
N ILE A 35 8.00 -3.93 7.57
CA ILE A 35 7.62 -3.19 6.37
C ILE A 35 6.09 -3.28 6.26
N ALA A 36 5.46 -2.15 5.96
CA ALA A 36 4.03 -2.06 5.73
C ALA A 36 3.74 -1.30 4.42
N MET A 37 2.50 -1.41 3.93
CA MET A 37 2.02 -0.62 2.81
C MET A 37 0.77 0.17 3.21
N ILE A 38 0.78 1.47 2.92
CA ILE A 38 -0.29 2.42 3.26
C ILE A 38 -0.82 3.06 1.97
N SER A 39 -2.13 3.32 1.93
CA SER A 39 -2.80 4.12 0.89
C SER A 39 -3.33 5.43 1.49
N GLY A 40 -2.89 6.57 0.97
CA GLY A 40 -3.07 7.89 1.59
C GLY A 40 -4.40 8.62 1.34
N LYS A 41 -5.16 8.32 0.28
CA LYS A 41 -6.53 8.86 0.10
C LYS A 41 -7.48 7.86 -0.54
N ASP A 42 -8.06 7.02 0.30
CA ASP A 42 -9.28 6.32 -0.09
C ASP A 42 -10.50 7.13 0.36
N LEU A 43 -11.35 7.51 -0.61
CA LEU A 43 -12.64 8.18 -0.38
C LEU A 43 -13.66 7.31 0.39
N ARG A 44 -13.35 6.03 0.59
CA ARG A 44 -14.17 5.07 1.36
C ARG A 44 -13.31 4.46 2.46
N ALA A 45 -13.80 4.58 3.70
CA ALA A 45 -13.19 4.00 4.89
C ALA A 45 -13.18 2.45 4.80
N GLY A 46 -12.08 1.89 4.35
CA GLY A 46 -11.82 0.44 4.32
C GLY A 46 -10.39 0.14 4.77
N PRO A 47 -10.07 -1.13 5.11
CA PRO A 47 -8.80 -1.52 5.73
C PRO A 47 -7.71 -1.61 4.66
N ARG A 48 -7.22 -0.46 4.21
CA ARG A 48 -6.22 -0.33 3.15
C ARG A 48 -4.80 -0.09 3.69
N HIS A 49 -4.53 -0.69 4.86
CA HIS A 49 -3.21 -0.78 5.46
C HIS A 49 -2.79 -2.26 5.48
N VAL A 50 -1.75 -2.61 4.72
CA VAL A 50 -1.14 -3.95 4.74
C VAL A 50 0.01 -3.94 5.74
N LYS A 51 -0.26 -4.50 6.92
CA LYS A 51 0.78 -4.82 7.91
C LYS A 51 1.55 -6.06 7.44
N TRP A 52 2.81 -6.20 7.88
CA TRP A 52 3.65 -7.35 7.57
C TRP A 52 3.76 -7.63 6.07
N LEU A 53 4.08 -6.61 5.28
CA LEU A 53 4.21 -6.77 3.84
C LEU A 53 5.28 -7.82 3.51
N LYS A 54 4.88 -8.92 2.88
CA LYS A 54 5.78 -10.02 2.48
C LYS A 54 6.11 -10.01 1.00
N SER A 55 5.16 -9.63 0.16
CA SER A 55 5.32 -9.62 -1.30
C SER A 55 4.41 -8.60 -1.98
N ILE A 56 4.85 -8.15 -3.15
CA ILE A 56 4.05 -7.39 -4.13
C ILE A 56 4.14 -8.15 -5.45
N GLU A 57 2.98 -8.46 -6.04
CA GLU A 57 2.89 -9.19 -7.30
C GLU A 57 2.19 -8.33 -8.35
N ILE A 58 2.75 -8.30 -9.56
CA ILE A 58 2.11 -7.70 -10.72
C ILE A 58 1.52 -8.83 -11.56
N LYS A 59 0.21 -8.79 -11.80
CA LYS A 59 -0.48 -9.79 -12.62
C LYS A 59 -1.10 -9.12 -13.82
N LYS A 60 -0.80 -9.66 -15.01
CA LYS A 60 -1.57 -9.36 -16.21
C LYS A 60 -2.82 -10.24 -16.18
N ILE A 61 -4.00 -9.62 -16.16
CA ILE A 61 -5.25 -10.36 -16.35
C ILE A 61 -5.39 -10.57 -17.85
N VAL A 62 -5.22 -11.82 -18.28
CA VAL A 62 -5.52 -12.29 -19.63
C VAL A 62 -6.68 -13.27 -19.50
N ASP A 63 -7.67 -13.15 -20.38
CA ASP A 63 -8.73 -14.15 -20.55
C ASP A 63 -8.15 -15.50 -20.99
#